data_AF-A0A0G1VQC9-F1
#
_entry.id   AF-A0A0G1VQC9-F1
#
_cell.length_a   1.000
_cell.length_b   1.000
_cell.length_c   1.000
_cell.angle_alpha   90.00
_cell.angle_beta   90.00
_cell.angle_gamma   90.00
#
_symmetry.space_group_name_H-M   'P 1'
#
loop_
_entity.id
_entity.type
_entity.pdbx_description
1 polymer ?
#
loop_
_entity_poly.entity_id
_entity_poly.type
_entity_poly.pdbx_seq_one_letter_code
_entity_poly.pdbx_strand_id
1 'polypeptide(L)'
;MKQLIQPIKILILAIVLAIVLSIGVSYVYADWAGHTATAPSGNVSELINTSSEGQTKTGGLWLGSLGADGGATIGGSMRIGYTSAVCTAGIAGTLRYNSGVAQFCNGSRWCELGVDCAPADCNLPWGGSIPSGSSVTAYQNSSVACGGSCVSETRTCNNGTLSGSYQNASCAVAVCTGRYISVTASCSNNFGVGSCPFSTAGPPASLVCSPIGSRCYTVRQERSGPCNLRGQINKPWYRLWQCR
;
A
#
# COMPACT_ATOMS: atom_id res chain seq x y z
N MET A 1 -110.14 -10.23 23.09
CA MET A 1 -108.91 -10.86 22.52
C MET A 1 -107.81 -9.86 22.12
N LYS A 2 -108.10 -8.64 21.64
CA LYS A 2 -107.07 -7.65 21.25
C LYS A 2 -106.16 -7.17 22.40
N GLN A 3 -106.66 -7.15 23.63
CA GLN A 3 -105.94 -6.66 24.83
C GLN A 3 -104.81 -7.60 25.32
N LEU A 4 -104.75 -8.86 24.86
CA LEU A 4 -103.66 -9.81 25.23
C LEU A 4 -102.59 -9.96 24.14
N ILE A 5 -102.87 -9.58 22.89
CA ILE A 5 -101.97 -9.84 21.75
C ILE A 5 -100.78 -8.89 21.74
N GLN A 6 -100.97 -7.65 22.18
CA GLN A 6 -99.94 -6.61 22.18
C GLN A 6 -98.79 -6.89 23.17
N PRO A 7 -99.03 -7.26 24.45
CA PRO A 7 -97.93 -7.61 25.37
C PRO A 7 -97.19 -8.88 24.95
N ILE A 8 -97.88 -9.86 24.34
CA ILE A 8 -97.25 -11.08 23.82
C ILE A 8 -96.29 -10.77 22.67
N LYS A 9 -96.66 -9.88 21.75
CA LYS A 9 -95.78 -9.46 20.65
C LYS A 9 -94.51 -8.76 21.15
N ILE A 10 -94.63 -7.88 22.16
CA ILE A 10 -93.49 -7.18 22.75
C ILE A 10 -92.55 -8.17 23.43
N LEU A 11 -93.11 -9.14 24.17
CA LEU A 11 -92.32 -10.19 24.82
C LEU A 11 -91.54 -11.04 23.82
N ILE A 12 -92.17 -11.46 22.72
CA ILE A 12 -91.51 -12.24 21.67
C ILE A 12 -90.38 -11.41 21.02
N LEU A 13 -90.64 -10.13 20.70
CA LEU A 13 -89.64 -9.27 20.08
C LEU A 13 -88.42 -9.05 20.99
N ALA A 14 -88.65 -8.88 22.30
CA ALA A 14 -87.58 -8.73 23.28
C ALA A 14 -86.72 -9.99 23.43
N ILE A 15 -87.35 -11.17 23.42
CA ILE A 15 -86.63 -12.46 23.47
C ILE A 15 -85.79 -12.65 22.20
N VAL A 16 -86.35 -12.37 21.03
CA VAL A 16 -85.62 -12.49 19.75
C VAL A 16 -84.43 -11.53 19.72
N LEU A 17 -84.63 -10.27 20.15
CA LEU A 17 -83.55 -9.28 20.20
C LEU A 17 -82.43 -9.70 21.16
N ALA A 18 -82.78 -10.23 22.34
CA ALA A 18 -81.81 -10.71 23.32
C ALA A 18 -80.98 -11.89 22.81
N ILE A 19 -81.59 -12.83 22.07
CA ILE A 19 -80.90 -13.97 21.45
C ILE A 19 -79.96 -13.50 20.33
N VAL A 20 -80.40 -12.57 19.48
CA VAL A 20 -79.56 -12.02 18.40
C VAL A 20 -78.37 -11.26 18.98
N LEU A 21 -78.59 -10.48 20.06
CA LEU A 21 -77.53 -9.72 20.70
C LEU A 21 -76.52 -10.64 21.40
N SER A 22 -76.98 -11.69 22.09
CA SER A 22 -76.08 -12.62 22.77
C SER A 22 -75.21 -13.41 21.79
N ILE A 23 -75.80 -13.91 20.70
CA ILE A 23 -75.07 -14.61 19.65
C ILE A 23 -74.11 -13.65 18.94
N GLY A 24 -74.56 -12.44 18.59
CA GLY A 24 -73.74 -11.42 17.94
C GLY A 24 -72.51 -11.03 18.76
N VAL A 25 -72.67 -10.85 20.08
CA VAL A 25 -71.54 -10.57 20.99
C VAL A 25 -70.57 -11.75 21.04
N SER A 26 -71.04 -13.00 21.06
CA SER A 26 -70.15 -14.17 21.03
C SER A 26 -69.30 -14.25 19.76
N TYR A 27 -69.85 -13.89 18.59
CA TYR A 27 -69.09 -13.85 17.33
C TYR A 27 -68.04 -12.75 17.30
N VAL A 28 -68.27 -11.62 17.99
CA VAL A 28 -67.27 -10.54 18.08
C VAL A 28 -66.07 -10.95 18.96
N TYR A 29 -66.29 -11.77 19.99
CA TYR A 29 -65.22 -12.23 20.88
C TYR A 29 -64.49 -13.49 20.40
N ALA A 30 -65.06 -14.28 19.48
CA ALA A 30 -64.51 -15.56 19.07
C ALA A 30 -63.29 -15.47 18.13
N ASP A 31 -62.99 -14.30 17.56
CA ASP A 31 -61.88 -14.12 16.62
C ASP A 31 -60.55 -13.71 17.28
N TRP A 32 -60.53 -13.57 18.62
CA TRP A 32 -59.31 -13.31 19.37
C TRP A 32 -58.68 -14.60 19.90
N ALA A 33 -58.25 -15.47 18.97
CA ALA A 33 -57.33 -16.54 19.30
C ALA A 33 -55.92 -15.94 19.44
N GLY A 34 -55.38 -15.92 20.67
CA GLY A 34 -53.99 -15.50 20.90
C GLY A 34 -53.00 -16.34 20.11
N HIS A 35 -51.94 -15.73 19.60
CA HIS A 35 -50.94 -16.39 18.75
C HIS A 35 -50.27 -17.57 19.47
N THR A 36 -50.38 -18.78 18.90
CA THR A 36 -49.80 -20.03 19.44
C THR A 36 -48.55 -20.51 18.68
N ALA A 37 -48.13 -19.80 17.64
CA ALA A 37 -46.97 -20.18 16.83
C ALA A 37 -45.68 -19.53 17.36
N THR A 38 -44.57 -20.26 17.28
CA THR A 38 -43.23 -19.72 17.56
C THR A 38 -42.76 -18.85 16.41
N ALA A 39 -42.34 -17.61 16.71
CA ALA A 39 -41.77 -16.69 15.73
C ALA A 39 -40.64 -17.37 14.91
N PRO A 40 -40.58 -17.16 13.58
CA PRO A 40 -41.20 -16.07 12.81
C PRO A 40 -42.44 -16.48 11.98
N SER A 41 -42.90 -17.72 12.07
CA SER A 41 -44.02 -18.23 11.26
C SER A 41 -45.33 -18.21 12.06
N GLY A 42 -46.46 -17.91 11.42
CA GLY A 42 -47.79 -17.94 12.06
C GLY A 42 -48.27 -16.62 12.67
N ASN A 43 -47.48 -15.55 12.54
CA ASN A 43 -47.99 -14.20 12.74
C ASN A 43 -48.72 -13.77 11.45
N VAL A 44 -49.97 -13.30 11.55
CA VAL A 44 -50.45 -12.29 10.59
C VAL A 44 -49.40 -11.19 10.62
N SER A 45 -48.85 -10.77 9.47
CA SER A 45 -47.85 -9.71 9.41
C SER A 45 -48.27 -8.61 10.39
N GLU A 46 -47.48 -8.38 11.44
CA GLU A 46 -47.80 -7.30 12.37
C GLU A 46 -47.95 -6.02 11.55
N LEU A 47 -48.75 -5.07 12.04
CA LEU A 47 -48.66 -3.67 11.61
C LEU A 47 -47.25 -3.17 11.95
N ILE A 48 -46.26 -3.59 11.17
CA ILE A 48 -45.03 -2.86 11.03
C ILE A 48 -45.49 -1.52 10.46
N ASN A 49 -45.31 -0.44 11.21
CA ASN A 49 -45.74 0.89 10.81
C ASN A 49 -44.87 1.37 9.62
N THR A 50 -45.06 0.76 8.46
CA THR A 50 -44.43 1.15 7.20
C THR A 50 -45.15 2.40 6.72
N SER A 51 -44.71 3.54 7.23
CA SER A 51 -45.15 4.86 6.80
C SER A 51 -43.98 5.57 6.13
N SER A 52 -44.27 6.45 5.17
CA SER A 52 -43.30 7.46 4.72
C SER A 52 -43.01 8.50 5.81
N GLU A 53 -43.86 8.58 6.82
CA GLU A 53 -43.70 9.44 7.98
C GLU A 53 -42.70 8.86 8.98
N GLY A 54 -41.85 9.73 9.53
CA GLY A 54 -40.83 9.34 10.50
C GLY A 54 -41.43 8.80 11.80
N GLN A 55 -40.86 7.70 12.31
CA GLN A 55 -41.22 7.17 13.62
C GLN A 55 -40.28 7.71 14.70
N THR A 56 -40.85 8.19 15.79
CA THR A 56 -40.09 8.65 16.96
C THR A 56 -40.41 7.77 18.16
N LYS A 57 -39.38 7.26 18.83
CA LYS A 57 -39.50 6.58 20.12
C LYS A 57 -38.92 7.47 21.21
N THR A 58 -39.74 7.78 22.22
CA THR A 58 -39.31 8.59 23.39
C THR A 58 -38.34 7.84 24.30
N GLY A 59 -38.42 6.51 24.33
CA GLY A 59 -37.53 5.63 25.10
C GLY A 59 -36.39 5.03 24.27
N GLY A 60 -35.57 4.20 24.90
CA GLY A 60 -34.48 3.49 24.22
C GLY A 60 -34.97 2.44 23.21
N LEU A 61 -34.11 2.13 22.23
CA LEU A 61 -34.30 1.09 21.24
C LEU A 61 -33.25 -0.01 21.46
N TRP A 62 -33.70 -1.23 21.74
CA TRP A 62 -32.84 -2.42 21.90
C TRP A 62 -33.16 -3.40 20.78
N LEU A 63 -32.18 -3.68 19.91
CA LEU A 63 -32.32 -4.57 18.76
C LEU A 63 -31.05 -5.43 18.65
N GLY A 64 -31.17 -6.63 18.06
CA GLY A 64 -30.00 -7.47 17.78
C GLY A 64 -29.08 -6.88 16.70
N SER A 65 -29.64 -6.14 15.74
CA SER A 65 -28.92 -5.42 14.69
C SER A 65 -29.76 -4.24 14.18
N LEU A 66 -29.12 -3.20 13.66
CA LEU A 66 -29.75 -2.05 12.99
C LEU A 66 -29.16 -1.90 11.58
N GLY A 67 -30.03 -1.82 10.56
CA GLY A 67 -29.66 -1.47 9.19
C GLY A 67 -30.48 -0.26 8.73
N ALA A 68 -29.86 0.63 7.95
CA ALA A 68 -30.52 1.83 7.43
C ALA A 68 -29.95 2.21 6.05
N ASP A 69 -30.82 2.27 5.03
CA ASP A 69 -30.42 2.59 3.65
C ASP A 69 -30.21 4.11 3.44
N GLY A 70 -30.74 4.94 4.34
CA GLY A 70 -30.60 6.40 4.35
C GLY A 70 -29.54 6.93 5.33
N GLY A 71 -28.76 6.05 5.96
CA GLY A 71 -27.78 6.38 7.00
C GLY A 71 -28.37 6.40 8.42
N ALA A 72 -27.49 6.64 9.40
CA ALA A 72 -27.86 6.73 10.82
C ALA A 72 -27.15 7.92 11.45
N THR A 73 -27.90 8.78 12.13
CA THR A 73 -27.35 9.91 12.90
C THR A 73 -27.67 9.69 14.37
N ILE A 74 -26.64 9.75 15.22
CA ILE A 74 -26.78 9.65 16.67
C ILE A 74 -26.50 11.03 17.24
N GLY A 75 -27.52 11.69 17.79
CA GLY A 75 -27.39 13.03 18.39
C GLY A 75 -26.71 13.04 19.76
N GLY A 76 -26.54 11.87 20.37
CA GLY A 76 -25.82 11.68 21.63
C GLY A 76 -24.46 11.01 21.43
N SER A 77 -23.97 10.31 22.46
CA SER A 77 -22.74 9.53 22.36
C SER A 77 -22.99 8.15 21.75
N MET A 78 -22.06 7.70 20.90
CA MET A 78 -22.03 6.33 20.37
C MET A 78 -20.85 5.59 21.00
N ARG A 79 -21.12 4.44 21.63
CA ARG A 79 -20.07 3.53 22.10
C ARG A 79 -19.81 2.48 21.03
N ILE A 80 -18.57 2.39 20.57
CA ILE A 80 -18.12 1.36 19.64
C ILE A 80 -17.61 0.15 20.44
N GLY A 81 -18.03 -1.04 20.05
CA GLY A 81 -17.60 -2.30 20.68
C GLY A 81 -16.25 -2.80 20.17
N TYR A 82 -15.73 -3.83 20.84
CA TYR A 82 -14.57 -4.60 20.37
C TYR A 82 -15.05 -5.76 19.49
N THR A 83 -14.24 -6.11 18.48
CA THR A 83 -14.38 -7.36 17.72
C THR A 83 -13.00 -7.98 17.48
N SER A 84 -12.92 -9.30 17.61
CA SER A 84 -11.74 -10.09 17.26
C SER A 84 -11.67 -10.46 15.77
N ALA A 85 -12.64 -10.02 14.96
CA ALA A 85 -12.64 -10.27 13.53
C ALA A 85 -11.38 -9.68 12.86
N VAL A 86 -10.76 -10.48 11.98
CA VAL A 86 -9.66 -10.01 11.14
C VAL A 86 -10.23 -9.03 10.12
N CYS A 87 -9.59 -7.86 9.98
CA CYS A 87 -9.98 -6.91 8.95
C CYS A 87 -9.70 -7.51 7.57
N THR A 88 -10.76 -7.69 6.78
CA THR A 88 -10.73 -8.18 5.41
C THR A 88 -11.61 -7.29 4.55
N ALA A 89 -11.54 -7.44 3.22
CA ALA A 89 -12.36 -6.67 2.30
C ALA A 89 -13.88 -6.79 2.59
N GLY A 90 -14.34 -7.93 3.11
CA GLY A 90 -15.74 -8.17 3.44
C GLY A 90 -16.29 -7.34 4.61
N ILE A 91 -15.41 -6.80 5.46
CA ILE A 91 -15.79 -5.92 6.58
C ILE A 91 -15.10 -4.55 6.50
N ALA A 92 -14.59 -4.18 5.32
CA ALA A 92 -13.99 -2.87 5.09
C ALA A 92 -15.00 -1.75 5.42
N GLY A 93 -14.51 -0.66 6.02
CA GLY A 93 -15.34 0.47 6.47
C GLY A 93 -15.98 0.30 7.85
N THR A 94 -15.89 -0.88 8.46
CA THR A 94 -16.36 -1.08 9.83
C THR A 94 -15.46 -0.39 10.85
N LEU A 95 -16.04 -0.04 12.01
CA LEU A 95 -15.34 0.52 13.17
C LEU A 95 -15.26 -0.50 14.31
N ARG A 96 -14.16 -0.47 15.05
CA ARG A 96 -14.00 -1.17 16.33
C ARG A 96 -13.33 -0.27 17.36
N TYR A 97 -13.49 -0.60 18.63
CA TYR A 97 -12.71 -0.01 19.71
C TYR A 97 -11.76 -1.07 20.28
N ASN A 98 -10.45 -0.84 20.18
CA ASN A 98 -9.44 -1.76 20.67
C ASN A 98 -8.25 -0.97 21.24
N SER A 99 -7.65 -1.45 22.32
CA SER A 99 -6.46 -0.83 22.93
C SER A 99 -6.58 0.67 23.22
N GLY A 100 -7.77 1.14 23.59
CA GLY A 100 -8.00 2.55 23.97
C GLY A 100 -8.32 3.49 22.81
N VAL A 101 -8.33 3.01 21.56
CA VAL A 101 -8.51 3.81 20.36
C VAL A 101 -9.64 3.27 19.48
N ALA A 102 -10.30 4.18 18.76
CA ALA A 102 -11.23 3.80 17.70
C ALA A 102 -10.45 3.50 16.42
N GLN A 103 -10.71 2.34 15.83
CA GLN A 103 -10.04 1.85 14.64
C GLN A 103 -11.07 1.58 13.54
N PHE A 104 -10.71 1.85 12.29
CA PHE A 104 -11.47 1.44 11.11
C PHE A 104 -10.76 0.31 10.37
N CYS A 105 -11.52 -0.55 9.70
CA CYS A 105 -10.99 -1.57 8.82
C CYS A 105 -10.81 -1.00 7.40
N ASN A 106 -9.59 -0.97 6.87
CA ASN A 106 -9.33 -0.49 5.50
C ASN A 106 -9.48 -1.57 4.41
N GLY A 107 -9.94 -2.77 4.79
CA GLY A 107 -10.04 -3.95 3.92
C GLY A 107 -8.89 -4.95 4.04
N SER A 108 -7.81 -4.64 4.77
CA SER A 108 -6.72 -5.58 5.05
C SER A 108 -6.19 -5.52 6.48
N ARG A 109 -6.34 -4.39 7.16
CA ARG A 109 -5.92 -4.18 8.54
C ARG A 109 -6.77 -3.15 9.27
N TRP A 110 -6.71 -3.24 10.59
CA TRP A 110 -7.31 -2.25 11.47
C TRP A 110 -6.37 -1.06 11.65
N CYS A 111 -6.87 0.14 11.40
CA CYS A 111 -6.13 1.39 11.47
C CYS A 111 -6.83 2.37 12.41
N GLU A 112 -6.07 3.13 13.19
CA GLU A 112 -6.64 4.13 14.08
C GLU A 112 -7.30 5.26 13.28
N LEU A 113 -8.42 5.78 13.81
CA LEU A 113 -9.06 6.97 13.24
C LEU A 113 -8.18 8.20 13.50
N GLY A 114 -7.95 9.00 12.48
CA GLY A 114 -7.16 10.24 12.57
C GLY A 114 -5.65 10.08 12.36
N VAL A 115 -5.18 8.86 12.05
CA VAL A 115 -3.84 8.62 11.53
C VAL A 115 -3.92 8.03 10.13
N ASP A 116 -2.94 8.35 9.29
CA ASP A 116 -2.84 7.73 7.99
C ASP A 116 -2.65 6.23 8.16
N CYS A 117 -3.61 5.47 7.64
CA CYS A 117 -3.57 4.02 7.52
C CYS A 117 -2.56 3.56 6.46
N ALA A 118 -1.57 4.40 6.14
CA ALA A 118 -0.42 4.08 5.32
C ALA A 118 0.65 3.42 6.20
N PRO A 119 1.45 2.47 5.66
CA PRO A 119 2.57 1.96 6.41
C PRO A 119 3.64 3.05 6.55
N ALA A 120 4.30 3.13 7.72
CA ALA A 120 5.20 4.22 8.06
C ALA A 120 6.40 4.33 7.11
N ASP A 121 6.79 5.54 6.78
CA ASP A 121 8.00 5.83 5.99
C ASP A 121 9.26 5.52 6.78
N CYS A 122 10.35 5.21 6.07
CA CYS A 122 11.65 4.98 6.70
C CYS A 122 12.57 6.18 6.51
N ASN A 123 13.13 6.68 7.61
CA ASN A 123 14.19 7.67 7.57
C ASN A 123 15.49 7.03 7.06
N LEU A 124 16.19 7.75 6.19
CA LEU A 124 17.48 7.33 5.65
C LEU A 124 18.63 7.85 6.53
N PRO A 125 19.72 7.08 6.74
CA PRO A 125 20.86 7.52 7.56
C PRO A 125 21.55 8.80 7.06
N TRP A 126 21.49 9.04 5.75
CA TRP A 126 22.08 10.20 5.08
C TRP A 126 21.07 11.35 4.88
N GLY A 127 19.89 11.26 5.50
CA GLY A 127 18.82 12.27 5.42
C GLY A 127 17.73 11.96 4.39
N GLY A 128 16.53 12.49 4.65
CA GLY A 128 15.31 12.21 3.89
C GLY A 128 14.59 10.94 4.36
N SER A 129 13.49 10.61 3.67
CA SER A 129 12.71 9.39 3.92
C SER A 129 12.29 8.74 2.60
N ILE A 130 11.98 7.43 2.66
CA ILE A 130 11.33 6.70 1.57
C ILE A 130 10.02 6.06 2.07
N PRO A 131 8.99 5.98 1.22
CA PRO A 131 7.74 5.30 1.57
C PRO A 131 7.96 3.81 1.87
N SER A 132 7.14 3.26 2.75
CA SER A 132 7.11 1.80 2.96
C SER A 132 6.88 1.04 1.65
N GLY A 133 7.59 -0.07 1.46
CA GLY A 133 7.61 -0.86 0.24
C GLY A 133 8.60 -0.36 -0.82
N SER A 134 9.18 0.83 -0.66
CA SER A 134 10.23 1.33 -1.54
C SER A 134 11.60 0.80 -1.12
N SER A 135 12.53 0.75 -2.08
CA SER A 135 13.92 0.38 -1.86
C SER A 135 14.87 1.46 -2.35
N VAL A 136 16.03 1.56 -1.70
CA VAL A 136 17.11 2.49 -2.05
C VAL A 136 18.45 1.78 -2.00
N THR A 137 19.38 2.16 -2.87
CA THR A 137 20.75 1.64 -2.82
C THR A 137 21.56 2.42 -1.80
N ALA A 138 22.26 1.71 -0.92
CA ALA A 138 23.17 2.25 0.07
C ALA A 138 24.58 1.69 -0.15
N TYR A 139 25.61 2.40 0.32
CA TYR A 139 27.00 2.01 0.17
C TYR A 139 27.70 1.86 1.52
N GLN A 140 28.59 0.87 1.60
CA GLN A 140 29.36 0.58 2.81
C GLN A 140 30.28 1.76 3.19
N ASN A 141 30.91 2.36 2.18
CA ASN A 141 31.83 3.49 2.32
C ASN A 141 31.40 4.64 1.41
N SER A 142 31.62 5.88 1.82
CA SER A 142 31.38 7.07 0.99
C SER A 142 32.45 7.29 -0.09
N SER A 143 33.62 6.68 0.07
CA SER A 143 34.67 6.63 -0.94
C SER A 143 35.59 5.42 -0.79
N VAL A 144 36.23 5.03 -1.88
CA VAL A 144 37.25 3.96 -1.93
C VAL A 144 38.48 4.43 -2.71
N ALA A 145 39.63 3.81 -2.46
CA ALA A 145 40.88 4.16 -3.14
C ALA A 145 40.85 3.85 -4.65
N CYS A 146 41.82 4.41 -5.39
CA CYS A 146 42.05 4.08 -6.80
C CYS A 146 42.17 2.56 -7.00
N GLY A 147 41.49 2.05 -8.03
CA GLY A 147 41.42 0.61 -8.32
C GLY A 147 40.47 -0.17 -7.39
N GLY A 148 39.89 0.47 -6.38
CA GLY A 148 38.85 -0.10 -5.53
C GLY A 148 37.47 -0.13 -6.21
N SER A 149 36.51 -0.78 -5.56
CA SER A 149 35.12 -0.83 -5.99
C SER A 149 34.19 -0.56 -4.82
N CYS A 150 33.13 0.21 -5.09
CA CYS A 150 32.11 0.53 -4.09
C CYS A 150 31.23 -0.69 -3.82
N VAL A 151 31.15 -1.11 -2.56
CA VAL A 151 30.24 -2.19 -2.15
C VAL A 151 28.87 -1.57 -1.84
N SER A 152 27.83 -2.05 -2.52
CA SER A 152 26.46 -1.56 -2.39
C SER A 152 25.51 -2.62 -1.83
N GLU A 153 24.50 -2.17 -1.09
CA GLU A 153 23.39 -2.97 -0.57
C GLU A 153 22.07 -2.32 -0.98
N THR A 154 21.06 -3.11 -1.32
CA THR A 154 19.69 -2.60 -1.50
C THR A 154 18.95 -2.64 -0.17
N ARG A 155 18.59 -1.47 0.34
CA ARG A 155 17.84 -1.29 1.59
C ARG A 155 16.36 -1.09 1.27
N THR A 156 15.48 -1.88 1.87
CA THR A 156 14.03 -1.83 1.66
C THR A 156 13.34 -1.32 2.91
N CYS A 157 12.43 -0.37 2.74
CA CYS A 157 11.61 0.12 3.83
C CYS A 157 10.42 -0.82 4.07
N ASN A 158 10.28 -1.30 5.30
CA ASN A 158 9.13 -2.07 5.73
C ASN A 158 8.51 -1.42 6.97
N ASN A 159 7.44 -0.65 6.75
CA ASN A 159 6.62 -0.03 7.80
C ASN A 159 7.45 0.65 8.90
N GLY A 160 8.26 1.62 8.51
CA GLY A 160 9.13 2.40 9.41
C GLY A 160 10.50 1.77 9.67
N THR A 161 10.72 0.51 9.28
CA THR A 161 12.00 -0.19 9.48
C THR A 161 12.76 -0.33 8.17
N LEU A 162 13.93 0.29 8.05
CA LEU A 162 14.81 0.18 6.88
C LEU A 162 15.74 -1.02 7.00
N SER A 163 15.63 -1.99 6.10
CA SER A 163 16.51 -3.18 6.08
C SER A 163 17.98 -2.80 5.84
N GLY A 164 18.90 -3.73 6.08
CA GLY A 164 20.33 -3.54 5.80
C GLY A 164 21.04 -2.62 6.80
N SER A 165 22.32 -2.34 6.53
CA SER A 165 23.22 -1.66 7.48
C SER A 165 24.02 -0.52 6.87
N TYR A 166 24.13 -0.46 5.55
CA TYR A 166 24.98 0.51 4.87
C TYR A 166 24.44 1.94 5.00
N GLN A 167 25.32 2.89 5.30
CA GLN A 167 24.94 4.22 5.80
C GLN A 167 25.22 5.37 4.81
N ASN A 168 25.76 5.10 3.63
CA ASN A 168 26.13 6.14 2.67
C ASN A 168 25.20 6.14 1.45
N ALA A 169 24.73 7.32 1.04
CA ALA A 169 23.88 7.50 -0.15
C ALA A 169 24.63 7.27 -1.47
N SER A 170 25.93 7.51 -1.46
CA SER A 170 26.79 7.46 -2.62
C SER A 170 28.18 6.97 -2.23
N CYS A 171 28.93 6.51 -3.22
CA CYS A 171 30.32 6.10 -3.05
C CYS A 171 31.16 6.59 -4.24
N ALA A 172 32.27 7.27 -3.95
CA ALA A 172 33.20 7.77 -4.96
C ALA A 172 34.48 6.93 -5.00
N VAL A 173 34.89 6.49 -6.18
CA VAL A 173 36.20 5.85 -6.38
C VAL A 173 37.24 6.94 -6.63
N ALA A 174 38.30 6.98 -5.81
CA ALA A 174 39.37 7.96 -5.96
C ALA A 174 40.09 7.80 -7.30
N VAL A 175 40.42 8.91 -7.94
CA VAL A 175 41.18 8.92 -9.19
C VAL A 175 42.63 8.50 -8.94
N CYS A 176 43.17 7.68 -9.84
CA CYS A 176 44.55 7.24 -9.78
C CYS A 176 45.50 8.37 -10.18
N THR A 177 45.99 9.15 -9.21
CA THR A 177 47.05 10.15 -9.46
C THR A 177 48.42 9.47 -9.43
N GLY A 178 48.76 8.76 -10.50
CA GLY A 178 50.15 8.34 -10.72
C GLY A 178 51.02 9.57 -11.02
N ARG A 179 52.16 9.69 -10.35
CA ARG A 179 53.22 10.63 -10.73
C ARG A 179 53.63 10.29 -12.15
N TYR A 180 53.36 11.19 -13.10
CA TYR A 180 53.85 11.02 -14.47
C TYR A 180 55.39 10.97 -14.41
N ILE A 181 55.97 9.82 -14.75
CA ILE A 181 57.39 9.76 -15.10
C ILE A 181 57.46 10.26 -16.53
N SER A 182 58.00 11.47 -16.73
CA SER A 182 58.41 11.93 -18.05
C SER A 182 59.55 11.03 -18.52
N VAL A 183 59.23 10.06 -19.39
CA VAL A 183 60.25 9.24 -20.05
C VAL A 183 60.72 10.01 -21.27
N THR A 184 61.93 10.56 -21.20
CA THR A 184 62.63 11.07 -22.39
C THR A 184 63.25 9.88 -23.11
N ALA A 185 62.68 9.46 -24.23
CA ALA A 185 63.32 8.51 -25.13
C ALA A 185 64.19 9.28 -26.13
N SER A 186 65.51 9.11 -26.07
CA SER A 186 66.44 9.56 -27.10
C SER A 186 66.63 8.45 -28.13
N CYS A 187 66.03 8.59 -29.31
CA CYS A 187 66.37 7.75 -30.45
C CYS A 187 67.68 8.27 -31.07
N SER A 188 68.76 7.50 -30.96
CA SER A 188 69.99 7.77 -31.71
C SER A 188 69.78 7.31 -33.14
N ASN A 189 69.97 8.22 -34.09
CA ASN A 189 69.63 8.06 -35.49
C ASN A 189 70.49 6.95 -36.11
N ASN A 190 69.94 5.75 -36.21
CA ASN A 190 70.30 4.84 -37.29
C ASN A 190 69.11 3.97 -37.64
N PHE A 191 68.79 4.00 -38.93
CA PHE A 191 67.65 3.33 -39.56
C PHE A 191 67.90 1.82 -39.51
N GLY A 192 67.47 1.19 -38.42
CA GLY A 192 67.55 -0.25 -38.21
C GLY A 192 66.57 -0.62 -37.12
N VAL A 193 65.73 -1.61 -37.38
CA VAL A 193 64.80 -2.22 -36.41
C VAL A 193 65.60 -2.86 -35.27
N GLY A 194 66.07 -2.02 -34.35
CA GLY A 194 66.78 -2.42 -33.14
C GLY A 194 65.85 -2.29 -31.94
N SER A 195 65.56 -3.42 -31.31
CA SER A 195 64.85 -3.51 -30.04
C SER A 195 65.43 -2.51 -29.04
N CYS A 196 64.62 -1.58 -28.55
CA CYS A 196 65.00 -0.77 -27.38
C CYS A 196 64.97 -1.71 -26.16
N PRO A 197 66.08 -1.95 -25.45
CA PRO A 197 66.03 -2.72 -24.22
C PRO A 197 65.30 -1.88 -23.17
N PHE A 198 64.04 -2.20 -22.92
CA PHE A 198 63.31 -1.67 -21.77
C PHE A 198 63.59 -2.58 -20.58
N SER A 199 64.26 -2.06 -19.55
CA SER A 199 64.22 -2.64 -18.22
C SER A 199 63.12 -1.94 -17.42
N THR A 200 61.90 -2.49 -17.42
CA THR A 200 60.83 -2.01 -16.53
C THR A 200 60.82 -2.80 -15.23
N ALA A 201 61.01 -2.12 -14.10
CA ALA A 201 60.45 -2.57 -12.83
C ALA A 201 59.05 -1.94 -12.68
N GLY A 202 58.02 -2.60 -13.21
CA GLY A 202 56.62 -2.17 -13.10
C GLY A 202 55.72 -2.62 -14.27
N PRO A 203 54.39 -2.79 -14.04
CA PRO A 203 53.47 -3.44 -14.97
C PRO A 203 53.22 -2.60 -16.26
N PRO A 204 52.77 -3.22 -17.36
CA PRO A 204 53.18 -2.83 -18.71
C PRO A 204 52.37 -1.63 -19.24
N ALA A 205 53.04 -0.50 -19.42
CA ALA A 205 52.64 0.49 -20.41
C ALA A 205 53.29 0.09 -21.74
N SER A 206 52.51 -0.44 -22.69
CA SER A 206 53.02 -0.71 -24.03
C SER A 206 53.07 0.60 -24.83
N LEU A 207 54.25 1.21 -24.95
CA LEU A 207 54.49 2.32 -25.87
C LEU A 207 54.81 1.76 -27.26
N VAL A 208 54.06 2.20 -28.27
CA VAL A 208 54.34 1.88 -29.68
C VAL A 208 55.10 3.04 -30.31
N CYS A 209 56.36 2.83 -30.69
CA CYS A 209 57.08 3.77 -31.55
C CYS A 209 56.64 3.56 -33.00
N SER A 210 56.12 4.62 -33.65
CA SER A 210 55.85 4.63 -35.09
C SER A 210 57.09 5.14 -35.85
N PRO A 211 57.47 4.57 -37.00
CA PRO A 211 58.70 4.91 -37.70
C PRO A 211 58.61 6.19 -38.56
N ILE A 212 57.66 7.09 -38.29
CA ILE A 212 57.46 8.29 -39.12
C ILE A 212 57.63 9.55 -38.27
N GLY A 213 58.85 10.10 -38.31
CA GLY A 213 59.20 11.40 -37.73
C GLY A 213 59.60 11.36 -36.26
N SER A 214 60.54 12.23 -35.89
CA SER A 214 61.25 12.31 -34.60
C SER A 214 60.39 12.71 -33.38
N ARG A 215 59.12 12.28 -33.30
CA ARG A 215 58.21 12.63 -32.21
C ARG A 215 57.71 11.37 -31.51
N CYS A 216 58.07 11.24 -30.23
CA CYS A 216 57.44 10.28 -29.32
C CYS A 216 56.07 10.80 -28.89
N TYR A 217 55.05 9.96 -28.90
CA TYR A 217 53.72 10.27 -28.39
C TYR A 217 53.43 9.40 -27.18
N THR A 218 52.89 9.98 -26.10
CA THR A 218 52.36 9.24 -24.97
C THR A 218 50.92 8.82 -25.29
N VAL A 219 50.65 7.51 -25.35
CA VAL A 219 49.28 7.02 -25.51
C VAL A 219 48.72 6.71 -24.12
N ARG A 220 47.62 7.39 -23.75
CA ARG A 220 46.88 7.10 -22.52
C ARG A 220 45.93 5.94 -22.81
N GLN A 221 46.18 4.75 -22.24
CA GLN A 221 45.27 3.61 -22.37
C GLN A 221 44.18 3.71 -21.29
N GLU A 222 42.97 4.13 -21.66
CA GLU A 222 41.87 4.35 -20.69
C GLU A 222 41.03 3.09 -20.40
N ARG A 223 41.24 1.97 -21.11
CA ARG A 223 40.64 0.66 -20.79
C ARG A 223 41.55 -0.50 -21.17
N SER A 224 41.59 -1.51 -20.30
CA SER A 224 42.23 -2.81 -20.52
C SER A 224 41.40 -3.67 -21.49
N GLY A 225 41.87 -3.78 -22.74
CA GLY A 225 41.31 -4.67 -23.77
C GLY A 225 42.21 -4.71 -25.02
N PRO A 226 42.17 -5.79 -25.84
CA PRO A 226 42.97 -5.89 -27.06
C PRO A 226 42.40 -4.96 -28.14
N CYS A 227 43.04 -3.80 -28.33
CA CYS A 227 42.69 -2.86 -29.39
C CYS A 227 43.48 -3.16 -30.68
N ASN A 228 42.79 -3.33 -31.81
CA ASN A 228 43.43 -3.46 -33.13
C ASN A 228 43.28 -2.15 -33.94
N LEU A 229 44.38 -1.70 -34.56
CA LEU A 229 44.42 -0.54 -35.45
C LEU A 229 43.63 -0.83 -36.73
N ARG A 230 42.51 -0.12 -36.99
CA ARG A 230 41.69 -0.32 -38.20
C ARG A 230 41.90 0.71 -39.33
N GLY A 231 42.76 1.72 -39.18
CA GLY A 231 43.10 2.63 -40.28
C GLY A 231 43.51 4.05 -39.87
N GLN A 232 44.02 4.83 -40.83
CA GLN A 232 44.25 6.28 -40.73
C GLN A 232 43.00 7.02 -41.22
N ILE A 233 42.54 8.01 -40.46
CA ILE A 233 41.65 9.04 -41.01
C ILE A 233 42.58 10.13 -41.54
N ASN A 234 42.35 10.60 -42.77
CA ASN A 234 43.12 11.68 -43.40
C ASN A 234 42.83 13.06 -42.78
N LYS A 235 43.05 13.20 -41.46
CA LYS A 235 43.29 14.47 -40.79
C LYS A 235 44.39 14.29 -39.73
N PRO A 236 45.33 15.25 -39.59
CA PRO A 236 46.61 15.03 -38.92
C PRO A 236 46.56 14.74 -37.40
N TRP A 237 45.38 14.70 -36.78
CA TRP A 237 45.26 14.69 -35.32
C TRP A 237 44.21 13.73 -34.74
N TYR A 238 43.53 12.91 -35.55
CA TYR A 238 42.50 12.00 -35.02
C TYR A 238 42.61 10.59 -35.62
N ARG A 239 42.71 9.58 -34.77
CA ARG A 239 42.38 8.18 -35.10
C ARG A 239 41.23 7.73 -34.19
N LEU A 240 40.21 7.16 -34.80
CA LEU A 240 39.10 6.52 -34.07
C LEU A 240 39.51 5.08 -33.71
N TRP A 241 39.43 4.75 -32.43
CA TRP A 241 39.49 3.37 -31.95
C TRP A 241 38.06 2.94 -31.62
N GLN A 242 37.56 1.89 -32.27
CA GLN A 242 36.33 1.22 -31.87
C GLN A 242 36.70 0.03 -30.99
N CYS A 243 36.33 0.12 -29.71
CA CYS A 243 36.33 -1.01 -28.79
C CYS A 243 35.03 -1.80 -29.03
N ARG A 244 35.12 -3.13 -29.20
CA ARG A 244 33.97 -4.02 -28.98
C ARG A 244 33.96 -4.46 -27.53
#